data_AF-A0A1H9QTU9-F1
#
_entry.id   AF-A0A1H9QTU9-F1
#
_cell.length_a   1.000
_cell.length_b   1.000
_cell.length_c   1.000
_cell.angle_alpha   90.00
_cell.angle_beta   90.00
_cell.angle_gamma   90.00
#
_symmetry.space_group_name_H-M   'P 1'
#
loop_
_entity.id
_entity.type
_entity.pdbx_description
1 polymer ?
#
loop_
_entity_poly.entity_id
_entity_poly.type
_entity_poly.pdbx_seq_one_letter_code
_entity_poly.pdbx_strand_id
1 'polypeptide(L)'
;MSGPRAASSLGIFGDPLDPRILGSIGDGQSHPLSERFATLAEARVVFPHAQDLRDEIDWAAIQGAINLAGTGRGGIVRLPPGHFRINRTLLLPACQGAAYPTALPIVSIAGSGNKVTEITCDEIGDAFAISYDRSVASYDQRAHGSRLSDFMLWGPKSDLGPGAEGDTKTKGLALVDGVELRNISVMQFDVGIDVQGGQTAHHRVTADRCRYSLYYSSRNLDHHGDTVWVKCAFVGATQAAIAVSGAAGILGTHFDTCLIGYAPYAILKEAYVDYDVVTDNVTFTNCQFEAIGNSLVLEEGDARRCGMTYTRIANAFIYWHEQQKWPGRPSRATFDLAAFERSEVRGLSPIENWQPAAESFFRLDAANGLEVHGADGLVANCREAGKPLFSAMLDPGSQVRLVGTAWEGTVRFVDRTSEPVREGDVLEACWANVRPAGSASDDVGPAGAGKGAALSGVAAEAAEPGAPVAVVLRGTARIRTSGRVEREGHPLRLSGMAGAVEQARPDAGGEASVAPVLGTAVPPIEAGWTTVRLVPLG
;
A
#
# COMPACT_ATOMS: atom_id res chain seq x y z
N MET A 1 -51.50 -14.69 19.56
CA MET A 1 -50.32 -15.16 18.81
C MET A 1 -50.76 -15.53 17.40
N SER A 2 -50.59 -14.61 16.44
CA SER A 2 -50.86 -14.87 15.02
C SER A 2 -49.67 -15.64 14.44
N GLY A 3 -49.90 -16.85 13.92
CA GLY A 3 -48.86 -17.64 13.26
C GLY A 3 -48.22 -16.92 12.06
N PRO A 4 -47.03 -17.36 11.61
CA PRO A 4 -46.37 -16.77 10.45
C PRO A 4 -47.29 -16.87 9.23
N ARG A 5 -47.59 -15.71 8.61
CA ARG A 5 -48.35 -15.66 7.36
C ARG A 5 -47.61 -16.47 6.30
N ALA A 6 -48.33 -17.38 5.65
CA ALA A 6 -47.82 -18.18 4.54
C ALA A 6 -47.14 -17.28 3.51
N ALA A 7 -45.90 -17.63 3.16
CA ALA A 7 -44.97 -16.92 2.28
C ALA A 7 -45.40 -16.88 0.79
N SER A 8 -46.69 -16.96 0.48
CA SER A 8 -47.19 -17.15 -0.90
C SER A 8 -47.46 -15.86 -1.68
N SER A 9 -47.02 -14.69 -1.19
CA SER A 9 -47.10 -13.42 -1.94
C SER A 9 -45.83 -12.55 -1.84
N LEU A 10 -44.71 -13.16 -1.46
CA LEU A 10 -43.44 -12.46 -1.33
C LEU A 10 -42.93 -12.01 -2.70
N GLY A 11 -43.02 -10.70 -2.94
CA GLY A 11 -42.09 -9.91 -3.77
C GLY A 11 -41.93 -10.36 -5.21
N ILE A 12 -42.40 -9.50 -6.12
CA ILE A 12 -42.02 -9.57 -7.53
C ILE A 12 -40.48 -9.61 -7.59
N PHE A 13 -39.93 -10.51 -8.41
CA PHE A 13 -38.49 -10.58 -8.69
C PHE A 13 -37.88 -9.17 -8.80
N GLY A 14 -37.00 -8.81 -7.86
CA GLY A 14 -36.34 -7.50 -7.82
C GLY A 14 -36.59 -6.67 -6.56
N ASP A 15 -37.60 -6.99 -5.75
CA ASP A 15 -37.81 -6.30 -4.47
C ASP A 15 -36.77 -6.73 -3.41
N PRO A 16 -36.20 -5.80 -2.62
CA PRO A 16 -35.30 -6.15 -1.52
C PRO A 16 -36.00 -7.02 -0.46
N LEU A 17 -35.31 -8.05 0.02
CA LEU A 17 -35.79 -8.93 1.09
C LEU A 17 -35.50 -8.33 2.46
N ASP A 18 -36.54 -8.06 3.24
CA ASP A 18 -36.44 -7.59 4.62
C ASP A 18 -36.49 -8.78 5.59
N PRO A 19 -35.45 -9.06 6.39
CA PRO A 19 -35.45 -10.21 7.32
C PRO A 19 -36.59 -10.22 8.34
N ARG A 20 -37.28 -9.09 8.58
CA ARG A 20 -38.42 -9.03 9.50
C ARG A 20 -39.60 -9.88 9.02
N ILE A 21 -39.69 -10.15 7.72
CA ILE A 21 -40.68 -11.10 7.18
C ILE A 21 -40.45 -12.53 7.70
N LEU A 22 -39.20 -12.85 8.07
CA LEU A 22 -38.78 -14.11 8.68
C LEU A 22 -38.69 -14.00 10.21
N GLY A 23 -39.08 -12.85 10.77
CA GLY A 23 -39.23 -12.64 12.19
C GLY A 23 -37.99 -12.16 12.94
N SER A 24 -37.02 -11.55 12.23
CA SER A 24 -35.98 -10.75 12.91
C SER A 24 -36.60 -9.64 13.76
N ILE A 25 -35.91 -9.29 14.84
CA ILE A 25 -36.34 -8.35 15.88
C ILE A 25 -35.55 -7.05 15.76
N GLY A 26 -34.22 -7.11 15.82
CA GLY A 26 -33.35 -5.94 15.63
C GLY A 26 -33.41 -4.92 16.78
N ASP A 27 -33.56 -5.37 18.04
CA ASP A 27 -33.59 -4.50 19.23
C ASP A 27 -32.31 -4.53 20.08
N GLY A 28 -31.31 -5.28 19.65
CA GLY A 28 -30.00 -5.42 20.29
C GLY A 28 -29.98 -6.37 21.49
N GLN A 29 -31.11 -6.95 21.89
CA GLN A 29 -31.16 -7.96 22.95
C GLN A 29 -30.92 -9.36 22.38
N SER A 30 -30.52 -10.28 23.24
CA SER A 30 -30.42 -11.70 22.87
C SER A 30 -31.81 -12.31 22.82
N HIS A 31 -32.08 -12.98 21.72
CA HIS A 31 -33.33 -13.66 21.41
C HIS A 31 -33.02 -15.04 20.80
N PRO A 32 -32.62 -16.04 21.62
CA PRO A 32 -32.33 -17.37 21.12
C PRO A 32 -33.59 -18.03 20.53
N LEU A 33 -33.41 -18.93 19.57
CA LEU A 33 -34.50 -19.71 18.97
C LEU A 33 -35.35 -20.46 20.01
N SER A 34 -34.78 -20.83 21.17
CA SER A 34 -35.51 -21.45 22.29
C SER A 34 -36.67 -20.62 22.85
N GLU A 35 -36.72 -19.29 22.60
CA GLU A 35 -37.86 -18.47 22.97
C GLU A 35 -39.11 -18.78 22.14
N ARG A 36 -38.93 -19.32 20.92
CA ARG A 36 -40.02 -19.57 19.96
C ARG A 36 -40.23 -21.06 19.66
N PHE A 37 -39.19 -21.88 19.78
CA PHE A 37 -39.21 -23.29 19.40
C PHE A 37 -38.79 -24.18 20.57
N ALA A 38 -39.55 -25.24 20.84
CA ALA A 38 -39.23 -26.16 21.93
C ALA A 38 -38.11 -27.14 21.54
N THR A 39 -37.97 -27.43 20.25
CA THR A 39 -36.94 -28.34 19.73
C THR A 39 -36.22 -27.77 18.51
N LEU A 40 -34.96 -28.18 18.31
CA LEU A 40 -34.20 -27.82 17.11
C LEU A 40 -34.88 -28.32 15.83
N ALA A 41 -35.60 -29.45 15.89
CA ALA A 41 -36.36 -29.97 14.75
C ALA A 41 -37.47 -28.99 14.32
N GLU A 42 -38.22 -28.44 15.27
CA GLU A 42 -39.23 -27.41 15.00
C GLU A 42 -38.61 -26.13 14.44
N ALA A 43 -37.50 -25.66 15.04
CA ALA A 43 -36.79 -24.49 14.54
C ALA A 43 -36.31 -24.68 13.09
N ARG A 44 -35.79 -25.87 12.76
CA ARG A 44 -35.32 -26.22 11.40
C ARG A 44 -36.42 -26.30 10.35
N VAL A 45 -37.69 -26.43 10.74
CA VAL A 45 -38.81 -26.30 9.79
C VAL A 45 -38.89 -24.88 9.25
N VAL A 46 -38.58 -23.87 10.07
CA VAL A 46 -38.63 -22.45 9.68
C VAL A 46 -37.27 -21.96 9.20
N PHE A 47 -36.19 -22.36 9.87
CA PHE A 47 -34.81 -21.98 9.58
C PHE A 47 -33.97 -23.24 9.35
N PRO A 48 -33.98 -23.81 8.13
CA PRO A 48 -33.30 -25.09 7.86
C PRO A 48 -31.80 -25.11 8.21
N HIS A 49 -31.15 -23.94 8.20
CA HIS A 49 -29.75 -23.74 8.54
C HIS A 49 -29.46 -23.64 10.05
N ALA A 50 -30.47 -23.59 10.92
CA ALA A 50 -30.28 -23.54 12.36
C ALA A 50 -29.50 -24.76 12.86
N GLN A 51 -28.52 -24.54 13.73
CA GLN A 51 -27.63 -25.57 14.26
C GLN A 51 -27.88 -25.84 15.75
N ASP A 52 -28.37 -24.85 16.50
CA ASP A 52 -28.65 -24.94 17.93
C ASP A 52 -29.86 -24.07 18.30
N LEU A 53 -30.59 -24.41 19.37
CA LEU A 53 -31.67 -23.55 19.88
C LEU A 53 -31.15 -22.26 20.53
N ARG A 54 -29.86 -22.19 20.83
CA ARG A 54 -29.16 -20.99 21.28
C ARG A 54 -28.83 -20.03 20.14
N ASP A 55 -29.05 -20.40 18.88
CA ASP A 55 -28.82 -19.50 17.75
C ASP A 55 -29.74 -18.28 17.88
N GLU A 56 -29.21 -17.09 17.58
CA GLU A 56 -29.99 -15.85 17.64
C GLU A 56 -31.06 -15.85 16.54
N ILE A 57 -32.28 -15.42 16.88
CA ILE A 57 -33.40 -15.26 15.93
C ILE A 57 -33.01 -14.29 14.81
N ASP A 58 -32.30 -13.22 15.13
CA ASP A 58 -31.80 -12.25 14.15
C ASP A 58 -30.82 -12.89 13.17
N TRP A 59 -29.84 -13.65 13.65
CA TRP A 59 -28.97 -14.45 12.77
C TRP A 59 -29.79 -15.38 11.88
N ALA A 60 -30.70 -16.17 12.46
CA ALA A 60 -31.46 -17.17 11.74
C ALA A 60 -32.32 -16.53 10.63
N ALA A 61 -32.97 -15.40 10.93
CA ALA A 61 -33.78 -14.64 9.98
C ALA A 61 -32.95 -13.96 8.89
N ILE A 62 -31.82 -13.31 9.24
CA ILE A 62 -30.94 -12.67 8.25
C ILE A 62 -30.34 -13.72 7.31
N GLN A 63 -29.80 -14.81 7.84
CA GLN A 63 -29.28 -15.91 7.02
C GLN A 63 -30.38 -16.54 6.17
N GLY A 64 -31.60 -16.67 6.70
CA GLY A 64 -32.76 -17.11 5.93
C GLY A 64 -33.04 -16.19 4.73
N ALA A 65 -32.98 -14.87 4.91
CA ALA A 65 -33.16 -13.91 3.83
C ALA A 65 -32.03 -13.98 2.79
N ILE A 66 -30.78 -14.17 3.24
CA ILE A 66 -29.62 -14.41 2.35
C ILE A 66 -29.83 -15.68 1.53
N ASN A 67 -30.25 -16.77 2.17
CA ASN A 67 -30.52 -18.04 1.50
C ASN A 67 -31.65 -17.89 0.46
N LEU A 68 -32.74 -17.19 0.80
CA LEU A 68 -33.84 -16.91 -0.13
C LEU A 68 -33.36 -16.09 -1.34
N ALA A 69 -32.58 -15.03 -1.12
CA ALA A 69 -31.97 -14.26 -2.20
C ALA A 69 -31.05 -15.14 -3.09
N GLY A 70 -30.31 -16.04 -2.45
CA GLY A 70 -29.42 -17.02 -3.08
C GLY A 70 -30.17 -18.04 -3.95
N THR A 71 -31.34 -18.52 -3.53
CA THR A 71 -32.13 -19.46 -4.35
C THR A 71 -32.79 -18.84 -5.58
N GLY A 72 -32.88 -17.50 -5.62
CA GLY A 72 -33.41 -16.75 -6.75
C GLY A 72 -32.37 -16.48 -7.84
N ARG A 73 -32.55 -15.36 -8.57
CA ARG A 73 -31.55 -14.83 -9.53
C ARG A 73 -30.61 -13.82 -8.87
N GLY A 74 -30.44 -13.90 -7.54
CA GLY A 74 -29.78 -12.88 -6.73
C GLY A 74 -30.77 -11.88 -6.14
N GLY A 75 -30.27 -10.94 -5.33
CA GLY A 75 -31.09 -9.93 -4.68
C GLY A 75 -30.36 -9.14 -3.60
N ILE A 76 -31.08 -8.20 -3.01
CA ILE A 76 -30.58 -7.37 -1.90
C ILE A 76 -31.34 -7.79 -0.64
N VAL A 77 -30.62 -8.21 0.38
CA VAL A 77 -31.14 -8.32 1.75
C VAL A 77 -31.06 -6.93 2.37
N ARG A 78 -32.22 -6.29 2.57
CA ARG A 78 -32.31 -4.95 3.14
C ARG A 78 -32.53 -5.03 4.64
N LEU A 79 -31.54 -4.62 5.40
CA LEU A 79 -31.63 -4.48 6.84
C LEU A 79 -32.25 -3.11 7.17
N PRO A 80 -33.41 -3.06 7.83
CA PRO A 80 -34.02 -1.81 8.27
C PRO A 80 -33.20 -1.18 9.42
N PRO A 81 -33.55 0.03 9.88
CA PRO A 81 -32.99 0.56 11.12
C PRO A 81 -33.23 -0.42 12.28
N GLY A 82 -32.20 -0.66 13.09
CA GLY A 82 -32.25 -1.65 14.16
C GLY A 82 -30.87 -2.19 14.51
N HIS A 83 -30.80 -2.86 15.66
CA HIS A 83 -29.60 -3.47 16.22
C HIS A 83 -29.78 -4.99 16.19
N PHE A 84 -29.19 -5.66 15.22
CA PHE A 84 -29.33 -7.10 15.01
C PHE A 84 -28.23 -7.86 15.74
N ARG A 85 -28.59 -8.88 16.52
CA ARG A 85 -27.59 -9.72 17.22
C ARG A 85 -27.36 -11.02 16.46
N ILE A 86 -26.11 -11.38 16.21
CA ILE A 86 -25.73 -12.64 15.59
C ILE A 86 -24.73 -13.39 16.47
N ASN A 87 -24.82 -14.72 16.49
CA ASN A 87 -23.87 -15.59 17.20
C ASN A 87 -23.33 -16.70 16.30
N ARG A 88 -23.39 -16.46 14.99
CA ARG A 88 -22.86 -17.31 13.92
C ARG A 88 -22.53 -16.45 12.71
N THR A 89 -21.65 -16.98 11.86
CA THR A 89 -21.34 -16.39 10.55
C THR A 89 -22.59 -16.20 9.71
N LEU A 90 -22.75 -15.01 9.14
CA LEU A 90 -23.59 -14.78 7.97
C LEU A 90 -22.80 -15.19 6.73
N LEU A 91 -23.32 -16.19 6.01
CA LEU A 91 -22.68 -16.80 4.86
C LEU A 91 -23.40 -16.36 3.58
N LEU A 92 -22.76 -15.51 2.80
CA LEU A 92 -23.22 -15.15 1.46
C LEU A 92 -22.83 -16.24 0.45
N PRO A 93 -23.65 -16.54 -0.55
CA PRO A 93 -23.24 -17.46 -1.61
C PRO A 93 -22.05 -16.90 -2.40
N ALA A 94 -21.06 -17.73 -2.69
CA ALA A 94 -20.04 -17.38 -3.68
C ALA A 94 -20.60 -17.51 -5.10
N CYS A 95 -20.18 -16.65 -6.03
CA CYS A 95 -20.46 -16.88 -7.44
C CYS A 95 -19.42 -17.88 -7.98
N GLN A 96 -19.85 -19.02 -8.51
CA GLN A 96 -18.97 -19.97 -9.19
C GLN A 96 -18.52 -19.40 -10.55
N GLY A 97 -17.22 -19.34 -10.81
CA GLY A 97 -16.63 -18.60 -11.93
C GLY A 97 -16.94 -19.07 -13.36
N ALA A 98 -16.78 -18.09 -14.26
CA ALA A 98 -16.35 -18.08 -15.68
C ALA A 98 -16.99 -18.98 -16.75
N ALA A 99 -17.50 -20.17 -16.44
CA ALA A 99 -17.92 -21.13 -17.49
C ALA A 99 -19.39 -21.02 -17.92
N TYR A 100 -20.23 -20.25 -17.22
CA TYR A 100 -21.68 -20.25 -17.49
C TYR A 100 -22.31 -18.84 -17.48
N PRO A 101 -22.93 -18.40 -18.60
CA PRO A 101 -23.66 -17.12 -18.69
C PRO A 101 -25.03 -17.14 -18.00
N THR A 102 -25.34 -18.17 -17.21
CA THR A 102 -26.62 -18.27 -16.50
C THR A 102 -26.51 -17.60 -15.13
N ALA A 103 -26.93 -16.34 -15.06
CA ALA A 103 -27.25 -15.52 -13.89
C ALA A 103 -27.12 -16.25 -12.53
N LEU A 104 -25.91 -16.27 -11.98
CA LEU A 104 -25.69 -16.72 -10.61
C LEU A 104 -26.25 -15.68 -9.64
N PRO A 105 -26.71 -16.11 -8.46
CA PRO A 105 -27.36 -15.23 -7.52
C PRO A 105 -26.34 -14.31 -6.85
N ILE A 106 -26.20 -13.09 -7.37
CA ILE A 106 -25.48 -12.02 -6.69
C ILE A 106 -26.32 -11.60 -5.49
N VAL A 107 -25.81 -11.83 -4.29
CA VAL A 107 -26.48 -11.44 -3.04
C VAL A 107 -25.73 -10.27 -2.41
N SER A 108 -26.47 -9.23 -2.10
CA SER A 108 -25.96 -8.03 -1.43
C SER A 108 -26.66 -7.82 -0.09
N ILE A 109 -25.98 -7.19 0.86
CA ILE A 109 -26.58 -6.76 2.13
C ILE A 109 -26.53 -5.23 2.16
N ALA A 110 -27.69 -4.61 2.33
CA ALA A 110 -27.80 -3.16 2.43
C ALA A 110 -28.54 -2.77 3.71
N GLY A 111 -27.88 -2.05 4.60
CA GLY A 111 -28.52 -1.43 5.74
C GLY A 111 -29.21 -0.11 5.38
N SER A 112 -29.70 0.58 6.41
CA SER A 112 -30.38 1.88 6.30
C SER A 112 -29.45 3.06 6.61
N GLY A 113 -28.18 2.79 6.89
CA GLY A 113 -27.15 3.76 7.21
C GLY A 113 -26.15 3.22 8.24
N ASN A 114 -24.89 3.65 8.12
CA ASN A 114 -23.88 3.41 9.15
C ASN A 114 -24.35 4.03 10.49
N LYS A 115 -24.31 3.27 11.58
CA LYS A 115 -24.91 3.57 12.91
C LYS A 115 -26.44 3.68 12.96
N VAL A 116 -27.14 3.34 11.88
CA VAL A 116 -28.62 3.24 11.83
C VAL A 116 -29.03 1.77 11.80
N THR A 117 -28.29 0.98 11.02
CA THR A 117 -28.34 -0.48 11.04
C THR A 117 -27.05 -0.98 11.66
N GLU A 118 -27.17 -1.67 12.79
CA GLU A 118 -26.03 -2.27 13.50
C GLU A 118 -26.20 -3.78 13.54
N ILE A 119 -25.11 -4.51 13.32
CA ILE A 119 -25.02 -5.96 13.48
C ILE A 119 -23.98 -6.21 14.56
N THR A 120 -24.39 -6.76 15.71
CA THR A 120 -23.48 -7.16 16.78
C THR A 120 -23.22 -8.65 16.68
N CYS A 121 -21.96 -9.05 16.56
CA CYS A 121 -21.53 -10.43 16.55
C CYS A 121 -20.98 -10.82 17.92
N ASP A 122 -21.56 -11.87 18.48
CA ASP A 122 -20.99 -12.56 19.64
C ASP A 122 -19.72 -13.32 19.27
N GLU A 123 -19.01 -13.82 20.29
CA GLU A 123 -17.86 -14.70 20.09
C GLU A 123 -18.26 -15.96 19.30
N ILE A 124 -17.63 -16.13 18.14
CA ILE A 124 -17.83 -17.29 17.26
C ILE A 124 -16.52 -18.06 16.98
N GLY A 125 -15.48 -17.80 17.77
CA GLY A 125 -14.17 -18.41 17.63
C GLY A 125 -13.40 -17.86 16.44
N ASP A 126 -12.51 -18.67 15.84
CA ASP A 126 -11.76 -18.32 14.63
C ASP A 126 -12.65 -18.40 13.38
N ALA A 127 -13.67 -17.55 13.33
CA ALA A 127 -14.63 -17.44 12.25
C ALA A 127 -14.94 -15.97 11.95
N PHE A 128 -15.53 -15.73 10.78
CA PHE A 128 -15.96 -14.39 10.37
C PHE A 128 -17.41 -14.14 10.77
N ALA A 129 -17.74 -12.92 11.18
CA ALA A 129 -19.12 -12.51 11.35
C ALA A 129 -19.85 -12.49 9.99
N ILE A 130 -19.16 -12.04 8.93
CA ILE A 130 -19.63 -12.13 7.54
C ILE A 130 -18.57 -12.79 6.66
N SER A 131 -18.95 -13.88 5.98
CA SER A 131 -18.10 -14.58 5.01
C SER A 131 -18.89 -14.97 3.77
N TYR A 132 -18.16 -15.45 2.77
CA TYR A 132 -18.71 -16.11 1.59
C TYR A 132 -18.57 -17.63 1.73
N ASP A 133 -19.54 -18.36 1.17
CA ASP A 133 -19.53 -19.82 1.10
C ASP A 133 -18.37 -20.30 0.23
N ARG A 134 -17.45 -21.05 0.85
CA ARG A 134 -16.26 -21.60 0.20
C ARG A 134 -16.37 -23.07 -0.13
N SER A 135 -17.56 -23.66 0.02
CA SER A 135 -17.80 -25.08 -0.29
C SER A 135 -17.39 -25.47 -1.72
N VAL A 136 -17.24 -24.48 -2.62
CA VAL A 136 -16.73 -24.67 -3.98
C VAL A 136 -15.24 -24.38 -4.06
N ALA A 137 -14.38 -25.31 -3.65
CA ALA A 137 -12.92 -25.18 -3.52
C ALA A 137 -12.12 -24.78 -4.79
N SER A 138 -12.73 -24.21 -5.84
CA SER A 138 -12.02 -23.72 -7.01
C SER A 138 -11.44 -22.32 -6.80
N TYR A 139 -10.24 -22.14 -7.34
CA TYR A 139 -9.47 -20.91 -7.53
C TYR A 139 -10.25 -19.72 -8.14
N ASP A 140 -11.48 -19.95 -8.61
CA ASP A 140 -12.35 -18.99 -9.29
C ASP A 140 -13.56 -18.54 -8.46
N GLN A 141 -13.48 -18.66 -7.12
CA GLN A 141 -14.48 -18.11 -6.21
C GLN A 141 -14.46 -16.58 -6.30
N ARG A 142 -15.27 -16.05 -7.20
CA ARG A 142 -15.49 -14.61 -7.35
C ARG A 142 -16.89 -14.32 -6.81
N ALA A 143 -17.06 -13.28 -6.01
CA ALA A 143 -18.40 -12.80 -5.64
C ALA A 143 -18.78 -11.56 -6.46
N HIS A 144 -18.36 -11.54 -7.73
CA HIS A 144 -18.52 -10.41 -8.65
C HIS A 144 -19.90 -9.77 -8.57
N GLY A 145 -19.91 -8.49 -8.22
CA GLY A 145 -21.12 -7.66 -8.17
C GLY A 145 -21.86 -7.68 -6.84
N SER A 146 -21.43 -8.48 -5.87
CA SER A 146 -21.98 -8.42 -4.51
C SER A 146 -21.56 -7.13 -3.83
N ARG A 147 -22.48 -6.50 -3.10
CA ARG A 147 -22.22 -5.28 -2.35
C ARG A 147 -22.63 -5.43 -0.89
N LEU A 148 -21.77 -4.98 0.01
CA LEU A 148 -22.11 -4.76 1.41
C LEU A 148 -22.12 -3.25 1.66
N SER A 149 -23.25 -2.72 2.14
CA SER A 149 -23.39 -1.27 2.27
C SER A 149 -24.27 -0.80 3.40
N ASP A 150 -23.94 0.38 3.95
CA ASP A 150 -24.82 1.17 4.82
C ASP A 150 -25.21 0.49 6.14
N PHE A 151 -24.28 -0.22 6.78
CA PHE A 151 -24.46 -0.78 8.12
C PHE A 151 -23.15 -0.77 8.90
N MET A 152 -23.26 -1.05 10.19
CA MET A 152 -22.14 -1.19 11.11
C MET A 152 -22.09 -2.63 11.64
N LEU A 153 -20.88 -3.16 11.79
CA LEU A 153 -20.60 -4.48 12.33
C LEU A 153 -19.74 -4.32 13.60
N TRP A 154 -20.24 -4.83 14.72
CA TRP A 154 -19.57 -4.82 16.03
C TRP A 154 -19.14 -6.24 16.39
N GLY A 155 -17.89 -6.40 16.82
CA GLY A 155 -17.33 -7.66 17.27
C GLY A 155 -17.20 -7.74 18.79
N PRO A 156 -16.79 -8.91 19.30
CA PRO A 156 -16.73 -9.19 20.73
C PRO A 156 -15.43 -8.73 21.40
N LYS A 157 -14.45 -8.22 20.64
CA LYS A 157 -13.13 -7.82 21.19
C LYS A 157 -13.31 -6.69 22.19
N SER A 158 -12.69 -6.79 23.36
CA SER A 158 -12.67 -5.65 24.28
C SER A 158 -11.84 -4.47 23.73
N ASP A 159 -12.10 -3.29 24.30
CA ASP A 159 -11.34 -2.08 23.97
C ASP A 159 -9.97 -2.12 24.65
N LEU A 160 -9.04 -2.80 23.97
CA LEU A 160 -7.67 -3.00 24.43
C LEU A 160 -6.74 -1.92 23.87
N GLY A 161 -5.71 -1.58 24.65
CA GLY A 161 -4.71 -0.62 24.25
C GLY A 161 -3.70 -1.13 23.20
N PRO A 162 -2.83 -0.25 22.70
CA PRO A 162 -1.76 -0.59 21.77
C PRO A 162 -0.83 -1.68 22.31
N GLY A 163 -0.45 -2.60 21.42
CA GLY A 163 0.36 -3.78 21.70
C GLY A 163 -0.38 -4.98 22.32
N ALA A 164 -1.65 -4.82 22.70
CA ALA A 164 -2.41 -5.92 23.28
C ALA A 164 -2.73 -7.00 22.24
N GLU A 165 -2.57 -8.27 22.64
CA GLU A 165 -3.15 -9.38 21.90
C GLU A 165 -4.68 -9.32 22.01
N GLY A 166 -5.38 -9.64 20.92
CA GLY A 166 -6.84 -9.72 20.93
C GLY A 166 -7.34 -10.80 21.91
N ASP A 167 -8.37 -10.48 22.68
CA ASP A 167 -9.08 -11.38 23.60
C ASP A 167 -10.12 -12.28 22.90
N THR A 168 -10.24 -12.13 21.58
CA THR A 168 -11.08 -12.91 20.69
C THR A 168 -10.28 -13.38 19.48
N LYS A 169 -10.79 -14.40 18.78
CA LYS A 169 -10.35 -14.79 17.43
C LYS A 169 -11.41 -14.52 16.36
N THR A 170 -12.55 -13.94 16.76
CA THR A 170 -13.63 -13.58 15.85
C THR A 170 -13.15 -12.48 14.91
N LYS A 171 -13.40 -12.69 13.62
CA LYS A 171 -13.05 -11.78 12.53
C LYS A 171 -14.31 -11.09 12.02
N GLY A 172 -14.20 -9.86 11.54
CA GLY A 172 -15.35 -9.10 11.09
C GLY A 172 -15.83 -9.59 9.73
N LEU A 173 -15.08 -9.25 8.69
CA LEU A 173 -15.48 -9.47 7.30
C LEU A 173 -14.38 -10.17 6.50
N ALA A 174 -14.74 -11.25 5.81
CA ALA A 174 -13.90 -11.78 4.74
C ALA A 174 -14.21 -11.06 3.43
N LEU A 175 -13.21 -10.40 2.85
CA LEU A 175 -13.29 -9.74 1.55
C LEU A 175 -12.70 -10.65 0.46
N VAL A 176 -13.57 -11.11 -0.43
CA VAL A 176 -13.21 -11.95 -1.59
C VAL A 176 -13.33 -11.15 -2.89
N ASP A 177 -12.93 -11.77 -4.00
CA ASP A 177 -12.92 -11.13 -5.32
C ASP A 177 -14.26 -10.51 -5.73
N GLY A 178 -14.22 -9.28 -6.26
CA GLY A 178 -15.38 -8.64 -6.89
C GLY A 178 -16.49 -8.17 -5.94
N VAL A 179 -16.22 -8.10 -4.63
CA VAL A 179 -17.12 -7.54 -3.61
C VAL A 179 -16.88 -6.05 -3.45
N GLU A 180 -17.94 -5.23 -3.53
CA GLU A 180 -17.88 -3.81 -3.20
C GLU A 180 -18.27 -3.57 -1.74
N LEU A 181 -17.52 -2.70 -1.05
CA LEU A 181 -17.84 -2.25 0.31
C LEU A 181 -18.12 -0.75 0.29
N ARG A 182 -19.28 -0.33 0.82
CA ARG A 182 -19.68 1.08 0.76
C ARG A 182 -20.33 1.56 2.04
N ASN A 183 -19.75 2.59 2.67
CA ASN A 183 -20.31 3.21 3.86
C ASN A 183 -20.57 2.19 4.99
N ILE A 184 -19.57 1.35 5.26
CA ILE A 184 -19.63 0.34 6.33
C ILE A 184 -18.60 0.64 7.41
N SER A 185 -18.92 0.25 8.64
CA SER A 185 -17.98 0.26 9.76
C SER A 185 -17.83 -1.15 10.32
N VAL A 186 -16.61 -1.58 10.62
CA VAL A 186 -16.29 -2.86 11.24
C VAL A 186 -15.44 -2.60 12.47
N MET A 187 -15.92 -2.97 13.65
CA MET A 187 -15.30 -2.57 14.91
C MET A 187 -15.10 -3.74 15.87
N GLN A 188 -14.02 -3.70 16.66
CA GLN A 188 -13.81 -4.63 17.77
C GLN A 188 -13.75 -6.12 17.37
N PHE A 189 -12.95 -6.42 16.34
CA PHE A 189 -12.63 -7.80 15.95
C PHE A 189 -11.13 -8.10 16.14
N ASP A 190 -10.72 -9.37 16.12
CA ASP A 190 -9.31 -9.70 15.97
C ASP A 190 -8.82 -9.14 14.62
N VAL A 191 -9.49 -9.53 13.54
CA VAL A 191 -9.30 -8.92 12.21
C VAL A 191 -10.57 -8.20 11.80
N GLY A 192 -10.49 -6.90 11.55
CA GLY A 192 -11.62 -6.12 11.05
C GLY A 192 -12.05 -6.60 9.67
N ILE A 193 -11.20 -6.38 8.67
CA ILE A 193 -11.41 -6.82 7.29
C ILE A 193 -10.22 -7.68 6.85
N ASP A 194 -10.49 -8.93 6.48
CA ASP A 194 -9.49 -9.84 5.91
C ASP A 194 -9.62 -9.87 4.38
N VAL A 195 -8.63 -9.28 3.71
CA VAL A 195 -8.48 -9.25 2.25
C VAL A 195 -7.93 -10.59 1.79
N GLN A 196 -8.78 -11.35 1.11
CA GLN A 196 -8.49 -12.68 0.60
C GLN A 196 -8.64 -12.77 -0.92
N GLY A 197 -9.01 -11.65 -1.54
CA GLY A 197 -9.23 -11.49 -2.96
C GLY A 197 -9.16 -10.02 -3.36
N GLY A 198 -9.32 -9.76 -4.66
CA GLY A 198 -9.04 -8.51 -5.33
C GLY A 198 -10.11 -8.12 -6.36
N GLN A 199 -9.75 -7.24 -7.30
CA GLN A 199 -10.69 -6.69 -8.30
C GLN A 199 -11.89 -5.98 -7.64
N THR A 200 -11.61 -5.20 -6.61
CA THR A 200 -12.62 -4.59 -5.74
C THR A 200 -12.44 -3.09 -5.61
N ALA A 201 -13.54 -2.39 -5.31
CA ALA A 201 -13.54 -0.97 -5.02
C ALA A 201 -14.32 -0.72 -3.74
N HIS A 202 -13.76 0.12 -2.87
CA HIS A 202 -14.27 0.35 -1.54
C HIS A 202 -14.34 1.85 -1.25
N HIS A 203 -15.45 2.29 -0.69
CA HIS A 203 -15.68 3.72 -0.47
C HIS A 203 -16.32 3.99 0.89
N ARG A 204 -15.67 4.83 1.71
CA ARG A 204 -16.10 5.15 3.08
C ARG A 204 -16.24 3.91 3.97
N VAL A 205 -15.21 3.07 3.94
CA VAL A 205 -15.11 1.91 4.84
C VAL A 205 -14.30 2.31 6.06
N THR A 206 -14.76 1.94 7.25
CA THR A 206 -14.00 2.12 8.49
C THR A 206 -13.76 0.77 9.14
N ALA A 207 -12.52 0.48 9.50
CA ALA A 207 -12.19 -0.60 10.44
C ALA A 207 -11.49 0.01 11.67
N ASP A 208 -12.09 -0.15 12.85
CA ASP A 208 -11.66 0.53 14.09
C ASP A 208 -11.55 -0.44 15.28
N ARG A 209 -10.61 -0.20 16.18
CA ARG A 209 -10.39 -0.95 17.44
C ARG A 209 -10.22 -2.46 17.27
N CYS A 210 -9.77 -2.89 16.10
CA CYS A 210 -9.45 -4.29 15.82
C CYS A 210 -8.03 -4.61 16.30
N ARG A 211 -7.58 -5.87 16.29
CA ARG A 211 -6.13 -6.13 16.41
C ARG A 211 -5.42 -5.71 15.13
N TYR A 212 -5.98 -6.13 13.99
CA TYR A 212 -5.63 -5.61 12.66
C TYR A 212 -6.88 -5.02 12.02
N SER A 213 -6.83 -3.76 11.57
CA SER A 213 -7.99 -3.12 10.96
C SER A 213 -8.22 -3.65 9.53
N LEU A 214 -7.16 -3.71 8.73
CA LEU A 214 -7.13 -4.38 7.42
C LEU A 214 -6.03 -5.44 7.44
N TYR A 215 -6.32 -6.67 6.99
CA TYR A 215 -5.36 -7.77 6.99
C TYR A 215 -5.31 -8.48 5.64
N TYR A 216 -4.13 -8.64 5.07
CA TYR A 216 -3.90 -9.44 3.85
C TYR A 216 -3.44 -10.84 4.24
N SER A 217 -4.34 -11.83 4.23
CA SER A 217 -4.01 -13.20 4.65
C SER A 217 -3.54 -14.07 3.48
N SER A 218 -2.57 -14.98 3.69
CA SER A 218 -1.89 -15.78 2.64
C SER A 218 -2.75 -16.77 1.83
N ARG A 219 -4.08 -16.64 1.83
CA ARG A 219 -4.96 -17.66 1.25
C ARG A 219 -4.95 -17.66 -0.28
N ASN A 220 -4.56 -16.57 -0.95
CA ASN A 220 -4.47 -16.56 -2.42
C ASN A 220 -3.60 -15.42 -2.98
N LEU A 221 -2.27 -15.64 -3.05
CA LEU A 221 -1.31 -14.65 -3.54
C LEU A 221 -1.65 -14.08 -4.93
N ASP A 222 -2.23 -14.88 -5.82
CA ASP A 222 -2.57 -14.49 -7.18
C ASP A 222 -3.71 -13.46 -7.27
N HIS A 223 -4.43 -13.23 -6.15
CA HIS A 223 -5.63 -12.40 -6.11
C HIS A 223 -5.52 -11.21 -5.13
N HIS A 224 -4.36 -10.98 -4.53
CA HIS A 224 -4.17 -9.84 -3.61
C HIS A 224 -3.93 -8.54 -4.35
N GLY A 225 -4.81 -8.12 -5.26
CA GLY A 225 -4.63 -6.84 -5.93
C GLY A 225 -5.80 -6.33 -6.75
N ASP A 226 -5.51 -5.37 -7.63
CA ASP A 226 -6.53 -4.61 -8.37
C ASP A 226 -7.62 -4.05 -7.45
N THR A 227 -7.21 -3.55 -6.29
CA THR A 227 -8.11 -3.08 -5.24
C THR A 227 -7.99 -1.57 -5.09
N VAL A 228 -9.11 -0.88 -4.90
CA VAL A 228 -9.13 0.57 -4.65
C VAL A 228 -9.86 0.88 -3.36
N TRP A 229 -9.22 1.64 -2.47
CA TRP A 229 -9.78 2.16 -1.23
C TRP A 229 -9.88 3.67 -1.30
N VAL A 230 -11.08 4.23 -1.18
CA VAL A 230 -11.33 5.68 -1.29
C VAL A 230 -12.03 6.21 -0.04
N LYS A 231 -11.44 7.21 0.61
CA LYS A 231 -12.00 7.85 1.82
C LYS A 231 -12.29 6.83 2.94
N CYS A 232 -11.41 5.86 3.09
CA CYS A 232 -11.52 4.82 4.11
C CYS A 232 -10.70 5.18 5.36
N ALA A 233 -11.01 4.55 6.49
CA ALA A 233 -10.29 4.74 7.75
C ALA A 233 -9.92 3.38 8.35
N PHE A 234 -8.63 3.14 8.54
CA PHE A 234 -8.10 1.96 9.21
C PHE A 234 -7.39 2.44 10.47
N VAL A 235 -8.09 2.40 11.59
CA VAL A 235 -7.67 3.12 12.80
C VAL A 235 -7.84 2.29 14.07
N GLY A 236 -7.24 2.76 15.18
CA GLY A 236 -7.46 2.24 16.53
C GLY A 236 -6.92 0.83 16.75
N ALA A 237 -6.11 0.32 15.83
CA ALA A 237 -5.68 -1.07 15.86
C ALA A 237 -4.72 -1.32 17.01
N THR A 238 -4.89 -2.44 17.73
CA THR A 238 -3.97 -2.77 18.82
C THR A 238 -2.59 -3.15 18.31
N GLN A 239 -2.45 -3.58 17.05
CA GLN A 239 -1.13 -3.88 16.47
C GLN A 239 -0.84 -3.07 15.22
N ALA A 240 -1.68 -3.17 14.18
CA ALA A 240 -1.42 -2.46 12.93
C ALA A 240 -2.71 -2.04 12.22
N ALA A 241 -2.69 -0.84 11.65
CA ALA A 241 -3.79 -0.36 10.80
C ALA A 241 -3.94 -1.26 9.56
N ILE A 242 -2.82 -1.59 8.91
CA ILE A 242 -2.74 -2.58 7.83
C ILE A 242 -1.72 -3.64 8.23
N ALA A 243 -2.14 -4.89 8.25
CA ALA A 243 -1.27 -6.03 8.48
C ALA A 243 -1.22 -6.92 7.24
N VAL A 244 -0.08 -7.56 7.03
CA VAL A 244 0.16 -8.46 5.91
C VAL A 244 0.74 -9.74 6.49
N SER A 245 0.10 -10.87 6.22
CA SER A 245 0.60 -12.15 6.72
C SER A 245 1.98 -12.43 6.16
N GLY A 246 2.69 -13.31 6.84
CA GLY A 246 3.97 -13.85 6.42
C GLY A 246 4.06 -14.28 4.95
N ALA A 247 3.04 -14.97 4.45
CA ALA A 247 3.03 -15.51 3.10
C ALA A 247 2.16 -14.67 2.14
N ALA A 248 2.00 -13.37 2.40
CA ALA A 248 1.18 -12.45 1.60
C ALA A 248 1.94 -11.17 1.25
N GLY A 249 1.45 -10.45 0.24
CA GLY A 249 1.80 -9.05 -0.05
C GLY A 249 0.54 -8.23 -0.34
N ILE A 250 0.69 -6.91 -0.36
CA ILE A 250 -0.30 -5.98 -0.90
C ILE A 250 0.08 -5.72 -2.35
N LEU A 251 -0.69 -6.22 -3.32
CA LEU A 251 -0.36 -6.10 -4.74
C LEU A 251 -1.36 -5.17 -5.42
N GLY A 252 -0.96 -4.41 -6.44
CA GLY A 252 -1.86 -3.66 -7.34
C GLY A 252 -2.95 -2.83 -6.64
N THR A 253 -2.67 -2.26 -5.47
CA THR A 253 -3.68 -1.62 -4.61
C THR A 253 -3.51 -0.10 -4.61
N HIS A 254 -4.61 0.63 -4.71
CA HIS A 254 -4.64 2.08 -4.62
C HIS A 254 -5.42 2.56 -3.40
N PHE A 255 -4.77 3.31 -2.51
CA PHE A 255 -5.38 4.02 -1.40
C PHE A 255 -5.46 5.51 -1.73
N ASP A 256 -6.67 6.07 -1.76
CA ASP A 256 -6.91 7.50 -2.02
C ASP A 256 -7.65 8.14 -0.85
N THR A 257 -7.04 9.19 -0.29
CA THR A 257 -7.64 10.01 0.78
C THR A 257 -8.05 9.15 1.98
N CYS A 258 -7.25 8.14 2.33
CA CYS A 258 -7.52 7.25 3.45
C CYS A 258 -6.83 7.74 4.73
N LEU A 259 -7.45 7.48 5.88
CA LEU A 259 -6.84 7.63 7.20
C LEU A 259 -6.31 6.27 7.66
N ILE A 260 -5.03 6.18 7.98
CA ILE A 260 -4.33 4.95 8.37
C ILE A 260 -3.58 5.26 9.66
N GLY A 261 -3.93 4.66 10.80
CA GLY A 261 -3.13 4.87 12.01
C GLY A 261 -3.86 4.66 13.31
N TYR A 262 -3.64 5.52 14.31
CA TYR A 262 -4.03 5.29 15.70
C TYR A 262 -3.66 3.86 16.13
N ALA A 263 -2.44 3.48 15.81
CA ALA A 263 -1.93 2.12 15.93
C ALA A 263 -0.41 2.14 16.11
N PRO A 264 0.19 1.08 16.68
CA PRO A 264 1.63 0.94 16.72
C PRO A 264 2.27 1.02 15.33
N TYR A 265 1.68 0.37 14.33
CA TYR A 265 2.20 0.34 12.97
C TYR A 265 1.14 0.79 11.96
N ALA A 266 1.54 1.60 10.96
CA ALA A 266 0.64 1.85 9.84
C ALA A 266 0.56 0.62 8.94
N ILE A 267 1.71 0.05 8.59
CA ILE A 267 1.83 -1.20 7.84
C ILE A 267 2.77 -2.14 8.61
N LEU A 268 2.29 -3.35 8.92
CA LEU A 268 3.08 -4.42 9.52
C LEU A 268 3.06 -5.65 8.63
N LYS A 269 4.24 -6.17 8.30
CA LYS A 269 4.43 -7.46 7.66
C LYS A 269 4.86 -8.47 8.72
N GLU A 270 4.08 -9.53 8.89
CA GLU A 270 4.43 -10.61 9.80
C GLU A 270 5.62 -11.43 9.26
N ALA A 271 6.39 -12.02 10.17
CA ALA A 271 7.60 -12.78 9.85
C ALA A 271 7.33 -14.02 9.01
N TYR A 272 8.08 -14.19 7.91
CA TYR A 272 8.04 -15.40 7.08
C TYR A 272 9.24 -15.52 6.15
N VAL A 273 9.53 -16.74 5.73
CA VAL A 273 10.78 -17.08 5.04
C VAL A 273 10.70 -17.11 3.51
N ASP A 274 9.50 -17.23 2.94
CA ASP A 274 9.34 -17.53 1.50
C ASP A 274 8.62 -16.46 0.67
N TYR A 275 8.21 -15.33 1.26
CA TYR A 275 7.59 -14.24 0.51
C TYR A 275 8.16 -12.90 0.95
N ASP A 276 8.91 -12.26 0.06
CA ASP A 276 9.81 -11.14 0.31
C ASP A 276 9.23 -9.79 -0.09
N VAL A 277 7.91 -9.69 -0.28
CA VAL A 277 7.23 -8.46 -0.72
C VAL A 277 6.20 -8.01 0.33
N VAL A 278 6.36 -6.79 0.82
CA VAL A 278 5.33 -6.09 1.61
C VAL A 278 4.30 -5.49 0.67
N THR A 279 4.77 -4.73 -0.32
CA THR A 279 3.93 -4.06 -1.31
C THR A 279 4.51 -4.20 -2.71
N ASP A 280 3.66 -4.44 -3.71
CA ASP A 280 4.00 -4.40 -5.14
C ASP A 280 2.95 -3.63 -5.94
N ASN A 281 3.38 -2.63 -6.70
CA ASN A 281 2.48 -1.78 -7.49
C ASN A 281 1.37 -1.14 -6.64
N VAL A 282 1.75 -0.63 -5.46
CA VAL A 282 0.84 0.00 -4.50
C VAL A 282 0.99 1.51 -4.53
N THR A 283 -0.11 2.24 -4.44
CA THR A 283 -0.06 3.70 -4.34
C THR A 283 -0.91 4.21 -3.17
N PHE A 284 -0.33 5.06 -2.34
CA PHE A 284 -1.01 5.84 -1.31
C PHE A 284 -1.03 7.31 -1.76
N THR A 285 -2.21 7.86 -2.05
CA THR A 285 -2.39 9.23 -2.52
C THR A 285 -3.24 10.01 -1.53
N ASN A 286 -2.78 11.19 -1.11
CA ASN A 286 -3.48 12.07 -0.16
C ASN A 286 -3.89 11.36 1.15
N CYS A 287 -3.18 10.30 1.54
CA CYS A 287 -3.47 9.53 2.73
C CYS A 287 -2.90 10.21 3.97
N GLN A 288 -3.56 10.02 5.11
CA GLN A 288 -3.12 10.51 6.40
C GLN A 288 -2.68 9.33 7.24
N PHE A 289 -1.40 9.31 7.59
CA PHE A 289 -0.82 8.38 8.54
C PHE A 289 -0.79 9.02 9.92
N GLU A 290 -1.88 8.91 10.68
CA GLU A 290 -2.08 9.69 11.90
C GLU A 290 -1.88 8.85 13.16
N ALA A 291 -1.23 9.44 14.17
CA ALA A 291 -0.99 8.84 15.47
C ALA A 291 -0.34 7.45 15.37
N ILE A 292 0.78 7.38 14.63
CA ILE A 292 1.60 6.17 14.54
C ILE A 292 2.53 6.08 15.74
N GLY A 293 2.60 4.90 16.36
CA GLY A 293 3.42 4.66 17.55
C GLY A 293 4.88 4.33 17.27
N ASN A 294 5.12 3.25 16.54
CA ASN A 294 6.43 2.60 16.41
C ASN A 294 7.06 2.83 15.02
N SER A 295 6.35 2.54 13.94
CA SER A 295 6.91 2.66 12.58
C SER A 295 5.80 2.83 11.55
N LEU A 296 6.10 3.52 10.45
CA LEU A 296 5.19 3.60 9.31
C LEU A 296 5.12 2.24 8.60
N VAL A 297 6.27 1.64 8.35
CA VAL A 297 6.36 0.29 7.76
C VAL A 297 7.33 -0.53 8.58
N LEU A 298 6.85 -1.64 9.14
CA LEU A 298 7.66 -2.64 9.79
C LEU A 298 7.51 -3.97 9.07
N GLU A 299 8.64 -4.61 8.78
CA GLU A 299 8.70 -6.05 8.59
C GLU A 299 9.23 -6.74 9.84
N GLU A 300 8.47 -7.72 10.34
CA GLU A 300 8.87 -8.51 11.49
C GLU A 300 9.82 -9.62 11.02
N GLY A 301 11.06 -9.64 11.52
CA GLY A 301 11.98 -10.75 11.30
C GLY A 301 13.37 -10.27 10.89
N ASP A 302 14.43 -10.87 11.44
CA ASP A 302 15.81 -10.48 11.11
C ASP A 302 16.42 -11.36 9.99
N ALA A 303 15.80 -12.49 9.61
CA ALA A 303 16.44 -13.51 8.77
C ALA A 303 16.28 -13.30 7.25
N ARG A 304 15.16 -12.71 6.80
CA ARG A 304 14.86 -12.38 5.40
C ARG A 304 13.86 -11.24 5.38
N ARG A 305 14.37 -10.01 5.40
CA ARG A 305 13.51 -8.83 5.42
C ARG A 305 12.79 -8.69 4.06
N CYS A 306 11.57 -8.16 4.06
CA CYS A 306 10.76 -7.99 2.83
C CYS A 306 10.94 -6.58 2.24
N GLY A 307 10.74 -6.43 0.93
CA GLY A 307 10.84 -5.17 0.21
C GLY A 307 9.51 -4.52 -0.18
N MET A 308 9.59 -3.28 -0.65
CA MET A 308 8.52 -2.54 -1.29
C MET A 308 8.91 -2.27 -2.75
N THR A 309 8.07 -2.70 -3.69
CA THR A 309 8.34 -2.66 -5.13
C THR A 309 7.27 -1.85 -5.84
N TYR A 310 7.66 -0.98 -6.79
CA TYR A 310 6.76 -0.05 -7.50
C TYR A 310 5.77 0.70 -6.58
N THR A 311 6.21 1.04 -5.37
CA THR A 311 5.33 1.62 -4.38
C THR A 311 5.46 3.14 -4.34
N ARG A 312 4.34 3.84 -4.37
CA ARG A 312 4.28 5.30 -4.31
C ARG A 312 3.56 5.78 -3.07
N ILE A 313 4.21 6.61 -2.27
CA ILE A 313 3.58 7.38 -1.18
C ILE A 313 3.60 8.85 -1.61
N ALA A 314 2.43 9.41 -1.90
CA ALA A 314 2.28 10.74 -2.48
C ALA A 314 1.31 11.62 -1.70
N ASN A 315 1.76 12.85 -1.41
CA ASN A 315 0.97 13.86 -0.69
C ASN A 315 0.46 13.33 0.66
N ALA A 316 1.27 12.52 1.33
CA ALA A 316 0.88 11.90 2.58
C ALA A 316 1.16 12.83 3.76
N PHE A 317 0.20 12.89 4.67
CA PHE A 317 0.36 13.49 5.98
C PHE A 317 0.86 12.42 6.96
N ILE A 318 1.82 12.74 7.82
CA ILE A 318 2.24 11.86 8.91
C ILE A 318 2.05 12.59 10.23
N TYR A 319 1.70 11.86 11.28
CA TYR A 319 1.69 12.34 12.66
C TYR A 319 2.04 11.18 13.61
N TRP A 320 3.00 11.40 14.49
CA TRP A 320 3.46 10.41 15.47
C TRP A 320 2.77 10.62 16.81
N HIS A 321 2.53 9.53 17.55
CA HIS A 321 1.90 9.64 18.87
C HIS A 321 2.37 8.57 19.85
N GLU A 322 3.03 9.00 20.93
CA GLU A 322 3.64 8.13 21.93
C GLU A 322 2.65 7.15 22.59
N GLN A 323 1.39 7.56 22.81
CA GLN A 323 0.39 6.67 23.41
C GLN A 323 0.04 5.47 22.51
N GLN A 324 0.36 5.54 21.22
CA GLN A 324 0.12 4.48 20.26
C GLN A 324 1.29 3.49 20.17
N LYS A 325 2.38 3.71 20.92
CA LYS A 325 3.50 2.77 20.94
C LYS A 325 3.10 1.44 21.55
N TRP A 326 3.51 0.35 20.91
CA TRP A 326 3.56 -0.98 21.51
C TRP A 326 4.78 -1.04 22.45
N PRO A 327 4.57 -1.13 23.78
CA PRO A 327 5.66 -1.20 24.75
C PRO A 327 6.54 -2.44 24.51
N GLY A 328 7.86 -2.27 24.56
CA GLY A 328 8.82 -3.37 24.41
C GLY A 328 9.11 -3.80 22.97
N ARG A 329 8.40 -3.26 21.96
CA ARG A 329 8.78 -3.42 20.56
C ARG A 329 9.65 -2.25 20.11
N PRO A 330 10.76 -2.51 19.39
CA PRO A 330 11.65 -1.44 18.97
C PRO A 330 10.99 -0.59 17.87
N SER A 331 11.28 0.70 17.90
CA SER A 331 10.90 1.68 16.88
C SER A 331 12.20 2.09 16.17
N ARG A 332 12.79 1.18 15.39
CA ARG A 332 14.16 1.34 14.88
C ARG A 332 14.20 2.39 13.78
N ALA A 333 13.34 2.26 12.78
CA ALA A 333 13.23 3.19 11.67
C ALA A 333 11.78 3.54 11.34
N THR A 334 11.58 4.68 10.66
CA THR A 334 10.28 5.08 10.08
C THR A 334 9.87 4.08 9.00
N PHE A 335 10.84 3.64 8.19
CA PHE A 335 10.74 2.53 7.26
C PHE A 335 11.76 1.46 7.66
N ASP A 336 11.29 0.35 8.21
CA ASP A 336 12.09 -0.78 8.66
C ASP A 336 11.75 -2.02 7.83
N LEU A 337 12.42 -2.17 6.68
CA LEU A 337 12.20 -3.21 5.67
C LEU A 337 13.50 -3.54 4.90
N ALA A 338 13.57 -4.67 4.16
CA ALA A 338 14.78 -5.05 3.41
C ALA A 338 15.10 -4.04 2.32
N ALA A 339 14.16 -3.81 1.41
CA ALA A 339 14.48 -3.15 0.16
C ALA A 339 13.41 -2.19 -0.33
N PHE A 340 13.84 -1.11 -0.97
CA PHE A 340 12.98 -0.34 -1.86
C PHE A 340 13.40 -0.58 -3.31
N GLU A 341 12.44 -0.96 -4.15
CA GLU A 341 12.65 -1.15 -5.58
C GLU A 341 11.71 -0.27 -6.38
N ARG A 342 12.27 0.61 -7.23
CA ARG A 342 11.50 1.47 -8.16
C ARG A 342 10.33 2.19 -7.48
N SER A 343 10.58 2.69 -6.28
CA SER A 343 9.56 3.23 -5.38
C SER A 343 9.79 4.72 -5.13
N GLU A 344 8.73 5.44 -4.79
CA GLU A 344 8.71 6.90 -4.74
C GLU A 344 8.03 7.38 -3.46
N VAL A 345 8.67 8.29 -2.73
CA VAL A 345 8.08 9.00 -1.59
C VAL A 345 8.10 10.49 -1.92
N ARG A 346 6.93 11.13 -2.03
CA ARG A 346 6.81 12.51 -2.50
C ARG A 346 5.68 13.30 -1.85
N GLY A 347 5.76 14.62 -1.99
CA GLY A 347 4.72 15.53 -1.48
C GLY A 347 4.60 15.46 0.04
N LEU A 348 5.74 15.33 0.73
CA LEU A 348 5.81 15.21 2.18
C LEU A 348 5.28 16.51 2.81
N SER A 349 4.06 16.48 3.34
CA SER A 349 3.41 17.68 3.87
C SER A 349 2.56 17.36 5.11
N PRO A 350 2.73 18.09 6.22
CA PRO A 350 3.78 19.07 6.44
C PRO A 350 5.11 18.33 6.73
N ILE A 351 6.21 18.83 6.18
CA ILE A 351 7.50 18.12 6.20
C ILE A 351 8.05 17.94 7.63
N GLU A 352 7.73 18.86 8.54
CA GLU A 352 8.11 18.83 9.96
C GLU A 352 7.57 17.61 10.72
N ASN A 353 6.54 16.93 10.21
CA ASN A 353 6.03 15.73 10.87
C ASN A 353 6.75 14.45 10.45
N TRP A 354 7.57 14.51 9.41
CA TRP A 354 8.32 13.36 8.91
C TRP A 354 9.62 13.18 9.71
N GLN A 355 9.47 12.75 10.95
CA GLN A 355 10.56 12.52 11.89
C GLN A 355 11.14 11.09 11.74
N PRO A 356 12.45 10.91 11.97
CA PRO A 356 13.04 9.57 12.10
C PRO A 356 12.52 8.87 13.36
N ALA A 357 12.62 7.54 13.37
CA ALA A 357 12.40 6.76 14.58
C ALA A 357 13.67 6.73 15.46
N ALA A 358 13.79 5.74 16.34
CA ALA A 358 14.84 5.71 17.36
C ALA A 358 16.27 5.55 16.80
N GLU A 359 16.46 4.88 15.67
CA GLU A 359 17.77 4.64 15.06
C GLU A 359 17.97 5.44 13.77
N SER A 360 17.00 5.44 12.85
CA SER A 360 17.10 6.13 11.57
C SER A 360 15.73 6.48 10.99
N PHE A 361 15.71 7.13 9.83
CA PHE A 361 14.49 7.25 9.05
C PHE A 361 14.25 6.02 8.16
N PHE A 362 15.25 5.65 7.37
CA PHE A 362 15.27 4.42 6.58
C PHE A 362 16.23 3.42 7.21
N ARG A 363 15.76 2.20 7.44
CA ARG A 363 16.60 1.03 7.74
C ARG A 363 16.37 0.01 6.64
N LEU A 364 17.32 -0.09 5.72
CA LEU A 364 17.23 -0.84 4.47
C LEU A 364 18.50 -1.65 4.29
N ASP A 365 18.35 -2.86 3.77
CA ASP A 365 19.42 -3.72 3.26
C ASP A 365 19.76 -3.30 1.82
N ALA A 366 18.78 -2.96 0.99
CA ALA A 366 19.00 -2.49 -0.39
C ALA A 366 18.08 -1.34 -0.79
N ALA A 367 18.53 -0.50 -1.73
CA ALA A 367 17.67 0.51 -2.34
C ALA A 367 17.96 0.63 -3.82
N ASN A 368 17.11 0.06 -4.66
CA ASN A 368 17.27 0.01 -6.12
C ASN A 368 16.21 0.88 -6.80
N GLY A 369 16.48 2.17 -6.90
CA GLY A 369 15.55 3.13 -7.51
C GLY A 369 14.51 3.64 -6.52
N LEU A 370 14.91 3.87 -5.27
CA LEU A 370 14.15 4.69 -4.32
C LEU A 370 14.31 6.17 -4.70
N GLU A 371 13.20 6.87 -4.93
CA GLU A 371 13.17 8.30 -5.17
C GLU A 371 12.45 9.02 -4.01
N VAL A 372 13.11 10.01 -3.41
CA VAL A 372 12.59 10.76 -2.27
C VAL A 372 12.54 12.24 -2.60
N HIS A 373 11.33 12.79 -2.74
CA HIS A 373 11.10 14.21 -2.99
C HIS A 373 10.88 14.98 -1.69
N GLY A 374 11.41 16.20 -1.61
CA GLY A 374 11.42 16.98 -0.36
C GLY A 374 12.52 16.52 0.61
N ALA A 375 13.59 15.91 0.09
CA ALA A 375 14.66 15.32 0.89
C ALA A 375 15.32 16.33 1.85
N ASP A 376 15.34 17.63 1.52
CA ASP A 376 15.96 18.70 2.32
C ASP A 376 15.39 18.73 3.73
N GLY A 377 14.06 18.69 3.84
CA GLY A 377 13.39 18.72 5.13
C GLY A 377 13.53 17.40 5.89
N LEU A 378 13.54 16.26 5.20
CA LEU A 378 13.82 14.97 5.84
C LEU A 378 15.23 14.93 6.46
N VAL A 379 16.23 15.40 5.70
CA VAL A 379 17.61 15.49 6.19
C VAL A 379 17.71 16.46 7.35
N ALA A 380 17.01 17.61 7.30
CA ALA A 380 16.97 18.57 8.39
C ALA A 380 16.34 17.96 9.66
N ASN A 381 15.19 17.30 9.55
CA ASN A 381 14.54 16.60 10.66
C ASN A 381 15.46 15.52 11.27
N CYS A 382 16.12 14.72 10.42
CA CYS A 382 17.07 13.70 10.88
C CYS A 382 18.24 14.34 11.66
N ARG A 383 18.82 15.42 11.13
CA ARG A 383 19.90 16.16 11.79
C ARG A 383 19.45 16.74 13.14
N GLU A 384 18.27 17.36 13.19
CA GLU A 384 17.70 17.92 14.42
C GLU A 384 17.47 16.86 15.49
N ALA A 385 17.00 15.67 15.09
CA ALA A 385 16.82 14.52 15.97
C ALA A 385 18.15 13.82 16.35
N GLY A 386 19.29 14.22 15.77
CA GLY A 386 20.57 13.54 15.95
C GLY A 386 20.57 12.11 15.42
N LYS A 387 19.82 11.85 14.34
CA LYS A 387 19.67 10.54 13.70
C LYS A 387 20.09 10.59 12.23
N PRO A 388 20.61 9.48 11.67
CA PRO A 388 20.88 9.39 10.25
C PRO A 388 19.60 9.20 9.41
N LEU A 389 19.65 9.66 8.16
CA LEU A 389 18.59 9.39 7.17
C LEU A 389 18.53 7.89 6.82
N PHE A 390 19.69 7.24 6.65
CA PHE A 390 19.80 5.81 6.38
C PHE A 390 20.63 5.15 7.49
N SER A 391 20.21 3.99 7.96
CA SER A 391 21.11 3.12 8.74
C SER A 391 22.24 2.61 7.84
N ALA A 392 23.44 2.43 8.38
CA ALA A 392 24.66 2.08 7.67
C ALA A 392 24.71 0.64 7.07
N MET A 393 23.58 0.03 6.74
CA MET A 393 23.46 -1.37 6.29
C MET A 393 23.09 -1.52 4.80
N LEU A 394 23.16 -0.46 4.00
CA LEU A 394 22.82 -0.55 2.58
C LEU A 394 23.89 -1.30 1.78
N ASP A 395 23.44 -2.26 0.99
CA ASP A 395 24.23 -3.07 0.07
C ASP A 395 24.98 -2.18 -0.93
N PRO A 396 26.26 -2.46 -1.20
CA PRO A 396 27.00 -1.81 -2.27
C PRO A 396 26.25 -1.88 -3.60
N GLY A 397 26.16 -0.76 -4.30
CA GLY A 397 25.41 -0.63 -5.54
C GLY A 397 23.98 -0.11 -5.38
N SER A 398 23.47 -0.01 -4.15
CA SER A 398 22.21 0.69 -3.86
C SER A 398 22.26 2.13 -4.39
N GLN A 399 21.17 2.55 -5.03
CA GLN A 399 20.97 3.88 -5.60
C GLN A 399 19.69 4.49 -5.06
N VAL A 400 19.85 5.60 -4.34
CA VAL A 400 18.75 6.44 -3.89
C VAL A 400 18.82 7.78 -4.61
N ARG A 401 17.72 8.22 -5.22
CA ARG A 401 17.61 9.57 -5.77
C ARG A 401 16.95 10.47 -4.74
N LEU A 402 17.67 11.48 -4.28
CA LEU A 402 17.16 12.51 -3.38
C LEU A 402 16.86 13.77 -4.21
N VAL A 403 15.59 14.18 -4.20
CA VAL A 403 15.10 15.35 -4.93
C VAL A 403 14.70 16.41 -3.90
N GLY A 404 15.53 17.43 -3.79
CA GLY A 404 15.34 18.59 -2.93
C GLY A 404 14.92 19.85 -3.69
N THR A 405 14.62 20.90 -2.94
CA THR A 405 14.42 22.25 -3.50
C THR A 405 15.75 22.90 -3.87
N ALA A 406 16.80 22.62 -3.09
CA ALA A 406 18.13 23.21 -3.26
C ALA A 406 19.13 22.27 -3.97
N TRP A 407 18.80 20.99 -4.13
CA TRP A 407 19.71 19.99 -4.67
C TRP A 407 18.95 18.79 -5.23
N GLU A 408 19.43 18.29 -6.36
CA GLU A 408 19.03 17.00 -6.91
C GLU A 408 20.30 16.14 -7.03
N GLY A 409 20.26 14.93 -6.52
CA GLY A 409 21.42 14.04 -6.54
C GLY A 409 21.05 12.57 -6.37
N THR A 410 21.92 11.72 -6.89
CA THR A 410 21.88 10.29 -6.59
C THR A 410 22.91 9.99 -5.53
N VAL A 411 22.47 9.38 -4.44
CA VAL A 411 23.32 8.78 -3.44
C VAL A 411 23.63 7.35 -3.88
N ARG A 412 24.91 7.05 -4.07
CA ARG A 412 25.38 5.69 -4.33
C ARG A 412 26.16 5.20 -3.12
N PHE A 413 25.85 3.97 -2.71
CA PHE A 413 26.57 3.28 -1.66
C PHE A 413 27.66 2.42 -2.31
N VAL A 414 28.91 2.64 -1.91
CA VAL A 414 30.09 1.98 -2.49
C VAL A 414 30.74 1.05 -1.47
N ASP A 415 31.32 -0.05 -1.97
CA ASP A 415 32.00 -1.05 -1.14
C ASP A 415 33.33 -0.51 -0.55
N ARG A 416 33.71 -1.03 0.62
CA ARG A 416 34.92 -0.71 1.41
C ARG A 416 36.24 -0.92 0.65
N THR A 417 36.23 -1.62 -0.48
CA THR A 417 37.41 -1.84 -1.32
C THR A 417 37.80 -0.62 -2.14
N SER A 418 36.93 0.40 -2.20
CA SER A 418 37.26 1.69 -2.79
C SER A 418 38.15 2.52 -1.85
N GLU A 419 39.10 3.29 -2.42
CA GLU A 419 39.96 4.18 -1.63
C GLU A 419 39.12 5.09 -0.73
N PRO A 420 39.58 5.36 0.52
CA PRO A 420 38.83 6.19 1.46
C PRO A 420 38.57 7.57 0.87
N VAL A 421 37.30 7.88 0.66
CA VAL A 421 36.84 9.16 0.14
C VAL A 421 36.70 10.15 1.29
N ARG A 422 37.34 11.31 1.17
CA ARG A 422 37.29 12.41 2.14
C ARG A 422 36.32 13.50 1.68
N GLU A 423 35.83 14.28 2.64
CA GLU A 423 35.08 15.49 2.34
C GLU A 423 35.93 16.43 1.45
N GLY A 424 35.38 16.85 0.31
CA GLY A 424 36.08 17.68 -0.68
C GLY A 424 36.76 16.91 -1.82
N ASP A 425 36.83 15.58 -1.76
CA ASP A 425 37.36 14.79 -2.88
C ASP A 425 36.48 14.95 -4.13
N VAL A 426 37.12 15.24 -5.27
CA VAL A 426 36.46 15.17 -6.57
C VAL A 426 36.33 13.71 -6.95
N LEU A 427 35.13 13.27 -7.33
CA LEU A 427 34.83 11.85 -7.50
C LEU A 427 34.65 11.48 -8.97
N GLU A 428 35.35 10.45 -9.42
CA GLU A 428 35.15 9.87 -10.75
C GLU A 428 34.26 8.64 -10.62
N ALA A 429 33.17 8.61 -11.40
CA ALA A 429 32.35 7.42 -11.52
C ALA A 429 32.97 6.48 -12.57
N CYS A 430 33.45 5.31 -12.13
CA CYS A 430 33.93 4.24 -13.00
C CYS A 430 32.98 3.06 -12.89
N TRP A 431 32.06 2.93 -13.85
CA TRP A 431 31.07 1.85 -13.92
C TRP A 431 30.24 1.70 -12.63
N ALA A 432 30.62 0.76 -11.77
CA ALA A 432 29.97 0.45 -10.49
C ALA A 432 30.63 1.12 -9.27
N ASN A 433 31.82 1.71 -9.43
CA ASN A 433 32.60 2.26 -8.34
C ASN A 433 32.67 3.80 -8.40
N VAL A 434 32.78 4.41 -7.23
CA VAL A 434 33.12 5.83 -7.08
C VAL A 434 34.50 5.91 -6.41
N ARG A 435 35.40 6.71 -6.97
CA ARG A 435 36.76 6.86 -6.45
C ARG A 435 37.24 8.31 -6.53
N PRO A 436 38.22 8.73 -5.71
CA PRO A 436 38.87 10.03 -5.88
C PRO A 436 39.43 10.17 -7.31
N ALA A 437 39.20 11.31 -7.93
CA ALA A 437 39.68 11.62 -9.26
C ALA A 437 41.22 11.63 -9.25
N GLY A 438 41.83 10.74 -10.03
CA GLY A 438 43.28 10.59 -10.13
C GLY A 438 43.89 9.39 -9.39
N SER A 439 43.08 8.55 -8.74
CA SER A 439 43.57 7.28 -8.19
C SER A 439 43.99 6.31 -9.30
N ALA A 440 45.17 5.70 -9.15
CA ALA A 440 45.73 4.77 -10.12
C ALA A 440 44.89 3.48 -10.13
N SER A 441 44.39 3.05 -11.30
CA SER A 441 43.72 1.75 -11.43
C SER A 441 44.72 0.68 -11.90
N ASP A 442 44.87 -0.38 -11.12
CA ASP A 442 45.58 -1.60 -11.57
C ASP A 442 44.67 -2.52 -12.42
N ASP A 443 43.35 -2.26 -12.49
CA ASP A 443 42.41 -2.99 -13.35
C ASP A 443 42.40 -2.43 -14.78
N VAL A 444 43.43 -2.77 -15.55
CA VAL A 444 43.45 -2.57 -17.00
C VAL A 444 42.68 -3.70 -17.69
N GLY A 445 41.36 -3.57 -17.77
CA GLY A 445 40.57 -4.23 -18.82
C GLY A 445 40.97 -3.69 -20.22
N PRO A 446 40.83 -4.49 -21.29
CA PRO A 446 41.46 -4.22 -22.57
C PRO A 446 41.06 -2.87 -23.17
N ALA A 447 42.09 -2.15 -23.63
CA ALA A 447 42.05 -0.79 -24.14
C ALA A 447 40.91 -0.54 -25.14
N GLY A 448 39.96 0.32 -24.78
CA GLY A 448 38.89 0.76 -25.68
C GLY A 448 37.80 1.66 -25.08
N ALA A 449 37.68 1.76 -23.75
CA ALA A 449 36.63 2.58 -23.13
C ALA A 449 37.12 4.00 -22.84
N GLY A 450 36.37 5.01 -23.28
CA GLY A 450 36.65 6.43 -23.08
C GLY A 450 36.78 6.81 -21.61
N LYS A 451 37.63 7.81 -21.34
CA LYS A 451 37.77 8.42 -20.01
C LYS A 451 36.39 8.83 -19.46
N GLY A 452 36.07 8.40 -18.24
CA GLY A 452 34.86 8.79 -17.55
C GLY A 452 34.81 10.30 -17.36
N ALA A 453 33.60 10.87 -17.33
CA ALA A 453 33.42 12.27 -16.97
C ALA A 453 33.62 12.44 -15.47
N ALA A 454 34.46 13.39 -15.05
CA ALA A 454 34.57 13.78 -13.65
C ALA A 454 33.22 14.33 -13.16
N LEU A 455 32.69 13.78 -12.08
CA LEU A 455 31.48 14.27 -11.41
C LEU A 455 31.91 15.04 -10.16
N SER A 456 31.37 16.22 -9.94
CA SER A 456 31.54 16.89 -8.64
C SER A 456 30.57 16.23 -7.64
N GLY A 457 31.10 15.41 -6.73
CA GLY A 457 30.36 14.82 -5.61
C GLY A 457 30.82 15.39 -4.27
N VAL A 458 29.99 15.26 -3.24
CA VAL A 458 30.39 15.46 -1.85
C VAL A 458 30.21 14.11 -1.14
N ALA A 459 31.28 13.58 -0.56
CA ALA A 459 31.18 12.43 0.33
C ALA A 459 30.78 12.89 1.72
N ALA A 460 29.83 12.19 2.34
CA ALA A 460 29.55 12.35 3.76
C ALA A 460 30.51 11.48 4.57
N GLU A 461 31.09 12.02 5.64
CA GLU A 461 32.00 11.30 6.52
C GLU A 461 31.27 10.14 7.25
N ALA A 462 31.92 8.98 7.36
CA ALA A 462 31.37 7.83 8.08
C ALA A 462 31.28 8.12 9.58
N ALA A 463 30.14 7.82 10.20
CA ALA A 463 29.90 8.08 11.62
C ALA A 463 30.80 7.25 12.56
N GLU A 464 31.28 6.09 12.10
CA GLU A 464 32.21 5.22 12.84
C GLU A 464 33.20 4.54 11.88
N PRO A 465 34.42 4.17 12.35
CA PRO A 465 35.36 3.40 11.56
C PRO A 465 34.75 2.09 11.03
N GLY A 466 34.55 2.01 9.71
CA GLY A 466 34.02 0.83 9.01
C GLY A 466 32.59 0.97 8.46
N ALA A 467 31.84 2.02 8.75
CA ALA A 467 30.53 2.19 8.11
C ALA A 467 30.66 2.48 6.59
N PRO A 468 29.75 1.99 5.72
CA PRO A 468 29.71 2.38 4.30
C PRO A 468 29.62 3.91 4.15
N VAL A 469 30.34 4.44 3.18
CA VAL A 469 30.39 5.88 2.88
C VAL A 469 29.32 6.22 1.85
N ALA A 470 28.42 7.14 2.20
CA ALA A 470 27.44 7.67 1.26
C ALA A 470 28.10 8.74 0.40
N VAL A 471 28.14 8.50 -0.92
CA VAL A 471 28.60 9.50 -1.88
C VAL A 471 27.41 10.19 -2.50
N VAL A 472 27.29 11.51 -2.30
CA VAL A 472 26.31 12.34 -2.98
C VAL A 472 26.90 12.82 -4.29
N LEU A 473 26.42 12.30 -5.42
CA LEU A 473 26.78 12.82 -6.73
C LEU A 473 25.82 13.96 -7.09
N ARG A 474 26.31 15.21 -7.15
CA ARG A 474 25.52 16.33 -7.68
C ARG A 474 25.53 16.27 -9.21
N GLY A 475 24.37 16.07 -9.81
CA GLY A 475 24.23 15.98 -11.25
C GLY A 475 23.72 17.30 -11.86
N THR A 476 24.60 18.05 -12.51
CA THR A 476 24.30 18.61 -13.84
C THR A 476 25.46 18.33 -14.77
N ALA A 477 25.54 17.09 -15.28
CA ALA A 477 26.36 16.77 -16.44
C ALA A 477 25.55 15.82 -17.34
N ARG A 478 25.01 16.36 -18.45
CA ARG A 478 24.44 15.53 -19.51
C ARG A 478 25.56 14.68 -20.09
N ILE A 479 25.42 13.36 -20.01
CA ILE A 479 26.33 12.40 -20.62
C ILE A 479 26.28 12.62 -22.15
N ARG A 480 27.36 13.14 -22.74
CA ARG A 480 27.59 13.06 -24.18
C ARG A 480 28.07 11.65 -24.49
N THR A 481 27.20 10.80 -25.02
CA THR A 481 27.65 9.59 -25.72
C THR A 481 28.30 10.02 -27.03
N SER A 482 29.63 9.98 -27.12
CA SER A 482 30.35 10.12 -28.39
C SER A 482 30.19 8.83 -29.21
N GLY A 483 29.01 8.63 -29.80
CA GLY A 483 28.85 7.70 -30.90
C GLY A 483 29.38 8.36 -32.16
N ARG A 484 30.39 7.75 -32.78
CA ARG A 484 30.89 8.16 -34.10
C ARG A 484 29.76 7.95 -35.11
N VAL A 485 29.19 9.03 -35.63
CA VAL A 485 28.22 8.97 -36.73
C VAL A 485 29.00 8.81 -38.03
N GLU A 486 29.15 7.59 -38.51
CA GLU A 486 29.52 7.34 -39.91
C GLU A 486 28.24 7.17 -40.73
N ARG A 487 27.68 8.30 -41.19
CA ARG A 487 26.98 8.41 -42.50
C ARG A 487 26.58 9.86 -42.79
N GLU A 488 26.99 10.34 -43.96
CA GLU A 488 26.56 11.58 -44.59
C GLU A 488 25.07 11.56 -44.94
N GLY A 489 24.37 12.69 -44.81
CA GLY A 489 23.31 13.02 -45.77
C GLY A 489 21.89 13.38 -45.31
N HIS A 490 21.58 13.60 -44.03
CA HIS A 490 20.22 14.05 -43.65
C HIS A 490 20.19 15.23 -42.64
N PRO A 491 19.35 16.26 -42.85
CA PRO A 491 19.19 17.35 -41.90
C PRO A 491 18.46 16.89 -40.62
N LEU A 492 19.04 17.23 -39.46
CA LEU A 492 18.41 17.06 -38.15
C LEU A 492 17.21 18.02 -38.03
N ARG A 493 16.02 17.48 -37.76
CA ARG A 493 14.86 18.27 -37.31
C ARG A 493 14.84 18.31 -35.78
N LEU A 494 15.03 19.49 -35.21
CA LEU A 494 14.79 19.76 -33.79
C LEU A 494 13.53 20.62 -33.69
N SER A 495 12.45 20.06 -33.16
CA SER A 495 11.22 20.80 -32.85
C SER A 495 11.22 21.24 -31.40
N GLY A 496 11.03 22.53 -31.15
CA GLY A 496 10.59 23.05 -29.84
C GLY A 496 11.60 23.79 -28.96
N MET A 497 12.73 24.28 -29.50
CA MET A 497 13.65 25.14 -28.74
C MET A 497 13.99 26.42 -29.51
N ALA A 498 13.85 27.57 -28.85
CA ALA A 498 14.37 28.86 -29.30
C ALA A 498 15.74 29.09 -28.64
N GLY A 499 16.76 29.45 -29.42
CA GLY A 499 18.11 29.72 -28.93
C GLY A 499 19.07 30.16 -30.04
N ALA A 500 20.20 30.76 -29.67
CA ALA A 500 21.25 31.14 -30.61
C ALA A 500 22.28 30.01 -30.77
N VAL A 501 22.87 29.92 -31.97
CA VAL A 501 23.93 28.96 -32.28
C VAL A 501 25.25 29.72 -32.38
N GLU A 502 26.20 29.38 -31.52
CA GLU A 502 27.59 29.84 -31.62
C GLU A 502 28.46 28.79 -32.31
N GLN A 503 29.28 29.26 -33.26
CA GLN A 503 30.24 28.42 -33.97
C GLN A 503 31.66 29.00 -33.84
N ALA A 504 32.64 28.15 -33.55
CA ALA A 504 34.05 28.52 -33.46
C ALA A 504 34.94 27.48 -34.16
N ARG A 505 35.93 27.95 -34.93
CA ARG A 505 36.96 27.12 -35.58
C ARG A 505 38.17 27.01 -34.66
N PRO A 506 38.81 25.83 -34.52
CA PRO A 506 39.87 25.66 -33.53
C PRO A 506 41.20 26.32 -33.95
N ASP A 507 41.40 26.63 -35.24
CA ASP A 507 42.74 26.85 -35.80
C ASP A 507 43.01 28.28 -36.30
N ALA A 508 42.13 29.24 -36.03
CA ALA A 508 42.39 30.65 -36.30
C ALA A 508 41.84 31.47 -35.14
N GLY A 509 42.69 32.28 -34.50
CA GLY A 509 42.32 33.15 -33.37
C GLY A 509 41.36 34.29 -33.74
N GLY A 510 40.25 33.99 -34.40
CA GLY A 510 39.17 34.91 -34.74
C GLY A 510 37.98 34.78 -33.79
N GLU A 511 37.32 35.90 -33.53
CA GLU A 511 36.11 35.99 -32.69
C GLU A 511 34.99 35.06 -33.19
N ALA A 512 34.27 34.45 -32.24
CA ALA A 512 33.11 33.61 -32.54
C ALA A 512 32.00 34.42 -33.23
N SER A 513 31.41 33.88 -34.29
CA SER A 513 30.22 34.51 -34.89
C SER A 513 28.96 33.97 -34.22
N VAL A 514 28.10 34.88 -33.78
CA VAL A 514 26.80 34.58 -33.19
C VAL A 514 25.73 34.89 -34.24
N ALA A 515 25.00 33.86 -34.69
CA ALA A 515 23.85 34.04 -35.57
C ALA A 515 22.56 33.73 -34.78
N PRO A 516 21.58 34.65 -34.73
CA PRO A 516 20.28 34.35 -34.15
C PRO A 516 19.51 33.37 -35.04
N VAL A 517 18.99 32.28 -34.47
CA VAL A 517 18.15 31.33 -35.19
C VAL A 517 16.70 31.77 -35.06
N LEU A 518 16.13 32.33 -36.13
CA LEU A 518 14.70 32.59 -36.26
C LEU A 518 14.10 31.55 -37.22
N GLY A 519 13.55 30.48 -36.67
CA GLY A 519 12.83 29.43 -37.42
C GLY A 519 13.37 28.01 -37.20
N THR A 520 12.67 27.02 -37.75
CA THR A 520 12.86 25.58 -37.49
C THR A 520 13.99 24.91 -38.28
N ALA A 521 14.93 25.67 -38.85
CA ALA A 521 16.00 25.14 -39.69
C ALA A 521 17.36 25.76 -39.33
N VAL A 522 18.32 24.92 -38.96
CA VAL A 522 19.73 25.29 -38.78
C VAL A 522 20.43 25.12 -40.14
N PRO A 523 21.26 26.08 -40.59
CA PRO A 523 22.02 25.93 -41.83
C PRO A 523 22.99 24.74 -41.75
N PRO A 524 23.32 24.10 -42.89
CA PRO A 524 24.23 22.96 -42.92
C PRO A 524 25.62 23.36 -42.40
N ILE A 525 26.19 22.51 -41.53
CA ILE A 525 27.53 22.69 -40.96
C ILE A 525 28.54 22.31 -42.05
N GLU A 526 29.43 23.23 -42.43
CA GLU A 526 30.53 22.94 -43.36
C GLU A 526 31.51 21.92 -42.77
N ALA A 527 32.25 21.20 -43.61
CA ALA A 527 33.30 20.29 -43.15
C ALA A 527 34.43 21.08 -42.44
N GLY A 528 34.84 20.63 -41.24
CA GLY A 528 35.95 21.22 -40.49
C GLY A 528 35.58 22.00 -39.21
N TRP A 529 34.33 21.93 -38.74
CA TRP A 529 33.91 22.54 -37.47
C TRP A 529 33.65 21.47 -36.41
N THR A 530 34.09 21.70 -35.17
CA THR A 530 34.13 20.65 -34.12
C THR A 530 33.15 20.87 -32.97
N THR A 531 32.59 22.08 -32.80
CA THR A 531 31.76 22.39 -31.63
C THR A 531 30.59 23.30 -31.97
N VAL A 532 29.38 22.87 -31.58
CA VAL A 532 28.15 23.68 -31.57
C VAL A 532 27.75 23.89 -30.11
N ARG A 533 27.61 25.15 -29.69
CA ARG A 533 27.13 25.52 -28.35
C ARG A 533 25.77 26.19 -28.47
N LEU A 534 24.80 25.71 -27.69
CA LEU A 534 23.48 26.35 -27.54
C LEU A 534 23.49 27.15 -26.25
N VAL A 535 23.19 28.43 -26.36
CA VAL A 535 23.11 29.35 -25.21
C VAL A 535 21.65 29.77 -25.03
N PRO A 536 21.06 29.64 -23.83
CA PRO A 536 19.73 30.16 -23.58
C PRO A 536 19.74 31.69 -23.72
N LEU A 537 18.72 32.25 -24.35
CA LEU A 537 18.48 33.70 -24.30
C LEU A 537 18.08 34.04 -22.85
N GLY A 538 18.83 34.95 -22.23
CA GLY A 538 18.59 35.41 -20.86
C GLY A 538 17.26 36.14 -20.69
#